data_AF-A0A2E0SFK8-F1
#
_entry.id   AF-A0A2E0SFK8-F1
#
_cell.length_a   1.000
_cell.length_b   1.000
_cell.length_c   1.000
_cell.angle_alpha   90.00
_cell.angle_beta   90.00
_cell.angle_gamma   90.00
#
_symmetry.space_group_name_H-M   'P 1'
#
loop_
_entity.id
_entity.type
_entity.pdbx_description
1 polymer ?
#
loop_
_entity_poly.entity_id
_entity_poly.type
_entity_poly.pdbx_seq_one_letter_code
_entity_poly.pdbx_strand_id
1 'polypeptide(L)'
;MNIEYKNSKSPKYYGKLACNYKLNETEIGYDNEIWQVAYKNNRYVWIRQTEDVLEMNNLNNKNKYIEIENKELNKDKKKKKYTQYNEFLEIKMKELKETETQFTPKELFSFAVKEWHTIKNDKEKLNNYLYK
;
A
#
# COMPACT_ATOMS: atom_id res chain seq x y z
N MET A 1 -16.43 34.19 -12.94
CA MET A 1 -16.67 33.56 -11.62
C MET A 1 -15.31 33.19 -11.05
N ASN A 2 -14.89 33.83 -9.97
CA ASN A 2 -13.66 33.45 -9.25
C ASN A 2 -13.98 32.21 -8.42
N ILE A 3 -13.35 31.08 -8.75
CA ILE A 3 -13.40 29.88 -7.93
C ILE A 3 -12.39 30.12 -6.80
N GLU A 4 -12.85 30.59 -5.64
CA GLU A 4 -12.04 30.58 -4.43
C GLU A 4 -11.71 29.12 -4.09
N TYR A 5 -10.46 28.73 -4.31
CA TYR A 5 -9.94 27.47 -3.79
C TYR A 5 -9.84 27.60 -2.27
N LYS A 6 -10.94 27.31 -1.55
CA LYS A 6 -10.89 27.09 -0.10
C LYS A 6 -9.88 25.99 0.18
N ASN A 7 -8.79 26.36 0.84
CA ASN A 7 -7.78 25.42 1.35
C ASN A 7 -8.45 24.45 2.33
N SER A 8 -8.99 23.35 1.79
CA SER A 8 -9.68 22.32 2.54
C SER A 8 -8.63 21.54 3.32
N LYS A 9 -8.59 21.76 4.64
CA LYS A 9 -7.61 21.10 5.53
C LYS A 9 -8.34 20.11 6.42
N SER A 10 -7.95 18.85 6.33
CA SER A 10 -8.48 17.76 7.14
C SER A 10 -8.11 17.91 8.62
N PRO A 11 -8.66 17.06 9.52
CA PRO A 11 -8.35 17.08 10.95
C PRO A 11 -6.85 16.98 11.27
N LYS A 12 -6.04 16.48 10.33
CA LYS A 12 -4.58 16.49 10.41
C LYS A 12 -3.99 17.88 10.72
N TYR A 13 -4.64 18.96 10.29
CA TYR A 13 -4.19 20.32 10.60
C TYR A 13 -4.11 20.60 12.10
N TYR A 14 -4.98 19.97 12.89
CA TYR A 14 -4.97 20.03 14.35
C TYR A 14 -4.10 18.94 15.00
N GLY A 15 -3.24 18.26 14.23
CA GLY A 15 -2.42 17.14 14.71
C GLY A 15 -3.18 15.82 14.87
N LYS A 16 -4.46 15.76 14.49
CA LYS A 16 -5.27 14.53 14.56
C LYS A 16 -4.89 13.60 13.40
N LEU A 17 -3.94 12.70 13.64
CA LEU A 17 -3.49 11.73 12.64
C LEU A 17 -4.51 10.59 12.50
N ALA A 18 -4.95 10.31 11.27
CA ALA A 18 -5.95 9.26 11.00
C ALA A 18 -5.57 7.86 11.52
N CYS A 19 -4.27 7.56 11.70
CA CYS A 19 -3.81 6.28 12.24
C CYS A 19 -4.13 6.07 13.73
N ASN A 20 -4.48 7.13 14.45
CA ASN A 20 -4.82 7.09 15.87
C ASN A 20 -6.32 6.84 16.11
N TYR A 21 -7.10 6.73 15.05
CA TYR A 21 -8.55 6.61 15.08
C TYR A 21 -8.99 5.29 14.43
N LYS A 22 -10.19 4.83 14.77
CA LYS A 22 -10.76 3.60 14.19
C LYS A 22 -11.24 3.87 12.77
N LEU A 23 -11.29 2.80 11.95
CA LEU A 23 -11.87 2.88 10.62
C LEU A 23 -13.33 3.37 10.72
N ASN A 24 -13.71 4.28 9.82
CA ASN A 24 -15.02 4.93 9.80
C ASN A 24 -15.31 5.92 10.94
N GLU A 25 -14.36 6.18 11.82
CA GLU A 25 -14.50 7.25 12.80
C GLU A 25 -14.46 8.61 12.09
N THR A 26 -15.26 9.55 12.58
CA THR A 26 -15.47 10.85 11.95
C THR A 26 -14.96 11.99 12.81
N GLU A 27 -14.39 13.00 12.19
CA GLU A 27 -13.89 14.21 12.86
C GLU A 27 -14.15 15.45 12.00
N ILE A 28 -14.23 16.60 12.66
CA ILE A 28 -14.44 17.88 11.98
C ILE A 28 -13.09 18.43 11.51
N GLY A 29 -12.99 18.75 10.23
CA GLY A 29 -11.83 19.39 9.62
C GLY A 29 -11.75 20.88 9.95
N TYR A 30 -10.65 21.52 9.56
CA TYR A 30 -10.50 22.97 9.69
C TYR A 30 -11.50 23.75 8.83
N ASP A 31 -12.00 23.09 7.79
CA ASP A 31 -13.03 23.59 6.88
C ASP A 31 -14.46 23.46 7.46
N ASN A 32 -14.61 23.07 8.73
CA ASN A 32 -15.88 22.74 9.39
C ASN A 32 -16.66 21.61 8.70
N GLU A 33 -15.96 20.79 7.92
CA GLU A 33 -16.57 19.70 7.18
C GLU A 33 -16.27 18.37 7.85
N ILE A 34 -17.09 17.37 7.59
CA ILE A 34 -16.94 16.06 8.23
C ILE A 34 -15.95 15.23 7.42
N TRP A 35 -14.94 14.71 8.10
CA TRP A 35 -13.93 13.82 7.55
C TRP A 35 -14.05 12.47 8.24
N GLN A 36 -13.85 11.40 7.48
CA GLN A 36 -13.91 10.03 7.95
C GLN A 36 -12.55 9.35 7.78
N VAL A 37 -12.19 8.49 8.72
CA VAL A 37 -11.00 7.63 8.62
C VAL A 37 -11.27 6.53 7.61
N ALA A 38 -10.43 6.46 6.58
CA ALA A 38 -10.41 5.36 5.62
C ALA A 38 -9.03 4.72 5.52
N TYR A 39 -8.98 3.46 5.10
CA TYR A 39 -7.75 2.76 4.80
C TYR A 39 -7.53 2.70 3.28
N LYS A 40 -6.53 3.44 2.77
CA LYS A 40 -6.23 3.53 1.33
C LYS A 40 -4.73 3.53 1.10
N ASN A 41 -4.27 2.83 0.06
CA ASN A 41 -2.84 2.71 -0.27
C ASN A 41 -1.99 2.24 0.93
N ASN A 42 -2.49 1.23 1.66
CA ASN A 42 -1.83 0.62 2.82
C ASN A 42 -1.56 1.58 4.00
N ARG A 43 -2.33 2.67 4.13
CA ARG A 43 -2.24 3.63 5.23
C ARG A 43 -3.61 4.20 5.60
N TYR A 44 -3.74 4.66 6.85
CA TYR A 44 -4.91 5.41 7.30
C TYR A 44 -4.86 6.85 6.77
N VAL A 45 -5.98 7.32 6.24
CA VAL A 45 -6.14 8.66 5.66
C VAL A 45 -7.48 9.27 6.07
N TRP A 46 -7.52 10.59 6.12
CA TRP A 46 -8.77 11.34 6.19
C TRP A 46 -9.35 11.48 4.79
N ILE A 47 -10.60 11.07 4.61
CA ILE A 47 -11.38 11.34 3.41
C ILE A 47 -12.58 12.22 3.78
N ARG A 48 -12.96 13.15 2.91
CA ARG A 48 -14.12 14.00 3.14
C ARG A 48 -15.38 13.16 3.01
N GLN A 49 -16.32 13.34 3.92
CA GLN A 49 -17.59 12.64 3.87
C GLN A 49 -18.53 13.39 2.93
N THR A 50 -18.64 12.91 1.70
CA THR A 50 -19.63 13.36 0.71
C THR A 50 -20.79 12.37 0.64
N GLU A 51 -21.90 12.75 0.00
CA GLU A 51 -23.07 11.88 -0.20
C GLU A 51 -22.68 10.56 -0.87
N ASP A 52 -21.80 10.59 -1.88
CA ASP A 52 -21.27 9.39 -2.54
C ASP A 52 -20.54 8.43 -1.58
N VAL A 53 -19.79 8.99 -0.61
CA VAL A 53 -19.04 8.19 0.39
C VAL A 53 -19.99 7.56 1.39
N LEU A 54 -21.07 8.26 1.76
CA LEU A 54 -22.13 7.75 2.62
C LEU A 54 -22.85 6.57 1.97
N GLU A 55 -23.23 6.70 0.70
CA GLU A 55 -23.89 5.62 -0.06
C GLU A 55 -23.01 4.39 -0.20
N MET A 56 -21.72 4.58 -0.51
CA MET A 56 -20.76 3.49 -0.65
C MET A 56 -20.52 2.75 0.68
N ASN A 57 -20.47 3.49 1.80
CA ASN A 57 -20.36 2.89 3.14
C ASN A 57 -21.63 2.14 3.55
N ASN A 58 -22.81 2.64 3.20
CA ASN A 58 -24.08 1.97 3.47
C ASN A 58 -24.23 0.65 2.68
N LEU A 59 -23.79 0.62 1.42
CA LEU A 59 -23.70 -0.63 0.65
C LEU A 59 -22.71 -1.63 1.27
N ASN A 60 -21.52 -1.15 1.65
CA ASN A 60 -20.48 -2.01 2.24
C ASN A 60 -20.87 -2.54 3.62
N ASN A 61 -21.56 -1.76 4.46
CA ASN A 61 -22.01 -2.21 5.77
C ASN A 61 -23.06 -3.33 5.67
N LYS A 62 -24.00 -3.27 4.71
CA LYS A 62 -24.93 -4.38 4.45
C LYS A 62 -24.20 -5.68 4.09
N ASN A 63 -23.11 -5.59 3.32
CA ASN A 63 -22.29 -6.75 2.98
C ASN A 63 -21.38 -7.22 4.13
N LYS A 64 -20.99 -6.31 5.03
CA LYS A 64 -20.10 -6.61 6.16
C LYS A 64 -20.76 -7.48 7.23
N TYR A 65 -22.06 -7.29 7.50
CA TYR A 65 -22.78 -8.14 8.47
C TYR A 65 -22.83 -9.61 8.04
N ILE A 66 -22.74 -9.91 6.75
CA ILE A 66 -22.74 -11.29 6.20
C ILE A 66 -21.34 -11.93 6.31
N GLU A 67 -20.26 -11.14 6.25
CA GLU A 67 -18.88 -11.66 6.34
C GLU A 67 -18.30 -11.76 7.76
N ILE A 68 -18.81 -10.98 8.73
CA ILE A 68 -18.24 -10.92 10.09
C ILE A 68 -18.41 -12.24 10.85
N GLU A 69 -19.49 -13.00 10.63
CA GLU A 69 -19.67 -14.33 11.25
C GLU A 69 -18.63 -15.37 10.78
N ASN A 70 -17.92 -15.13 9.67
CA ASN A 70 -17.01 -16.11 9.08
C ASN A 70 -15.51 -15.81 9.24
N LYS A 71 -15.11 -14.67 9.84
CA LYS A 71 -13.70 -14.19 9.82
C LYS A 71 -13.08 -13.86 11.18
N GLU A 72 -13.68 -14.26 12.29
CA GLU A 72 -13.01 -14.22 13.60
C GLU A 72 -12.25 -15.52 13.89
N LEU A 73 -11.19 -15.82 13.13
CA LEU A 73 -10.06 -16.64 13.59
C LEU A 73 -8.96 -16.60 12.51
N ASN A 74 -7.70 -16.41 12.94
CA ASN A 74 -6.48 -16.29 12.13
C ASN A 74 -6.07 -14.87 11.69
N LYS A 75 -5.83 -13.99 12.67
CA LYS A 75 -4.83 -12.90 12.55
C LYS A 75 -3.40 -13.40 12.79
N ASP A 76 -3.05 -14.57 12.27
CA ASP A 76 -1.64 -14.88 12.06
C ASP A 76 -1.20 -14.13 10.81
N LYS A 77 -0.31 -13.15 11.00
CA LYS A 77 0.44 -12.53 9.91
C LYS A 77 1.22 -13.66 9.22
N LYS A 78 0.60 -14.35 8.25
CA LYS A 78 1.28 -15.33 7.41
C LYS A 78 2.51 -14.64 6.84
N LYS A 79 3.70 -14.98 7.36
CA LYS A 79 4.96 -14.54 6.78
C LYS A 79 4.89 -14.93 5.31
N LYS A 80 4.92 -13.94 4.41
CA LYS A 80 4.90 -14.21 2.97
C LYS A 80 6.03 -15.19 2.70
N LYS A 81 5.71 -16.30 2.02
CA LYS A 81 6.71 -17.32 1.69
C LYS A 81 7.84 -16.64 0.93
N TYR A 82 9.06 -16.79 1.42
CA TYR A 82 10.24 -16.33 0.71
C TYR A 82 10.42 -17.21 -0.53
N THR A 83 10.69 -16.59 -1.68
CA THR A 83 10.68 -17.25 -3.00
C THR A 83 12.03 -17.08 -3.68
N GLN A 84 12.31 -17.94 -4.66
CA GLN A 84 13.51 -17.82 -5.50
C GLN A 84 13.61 -16.48 -6.23
N TYR A 85 12.48 -15.81 -6.49
CA TYR A 85 12.47 -14.45 -7.00
C TYR A 85 13.06 -13.45 -6.00
N ASN A 86 12.74 -13.60 -4.71
CA ASN A 86 13.29 -12.75 -3.66
C ASN A 86 14.80 -13.00 -3.50
N GLU A 87 15.23 -14.27 -3.52
CA GLU A 87 16.65 -14.66 -3.50
C GLU A 87 17.41 -14.01 -4.67
N PHE A 88 16.86 -14.15 -5.88
CA PHE A 88 17.43 -13.57 -7.08
C PHE A 88 17.57 -12.04 -6.97
N LEU A 89 16.50 -11.35 -6.55
CA LEU A 89 16.53 -9.90 -6.43
C LEU A 89 17.55 -9.43 -5.40
N GLU A 90 17.68 -10.11 -4.26
CA GLU A 90 18.64 -9.71 -3.23
C GLU A 90 20.09 -9.83 -3.72
N ILE A 91 20.44 -10.94 -4.37
CA ILE A 91 21.77 -11.14 -4.95
C ILE A 91 22.02 -10.11 -6.06
N LYS A 92 21.09 -9.99 -7.02
CA LYS A 92 21.27 -9.13 -8.19
C LYS A 92 21.31 -7.65 -7.83
N MET A 93 20.48 -7.21 -6.88
CA MET A 93 20.50 -5.82 -6.41
C MET A 93 21.77 -5.49 -5.65
N LYS A 94 22.41 -6.46 -4.98
CA LYS A 94 23.71 -6.26 -4.34
C LYS A 94 24.80 -6.09 -5.40
N GLU A 95 24.88 -7.01 -6.38
CA GLU A 95 25.82 -6.93 -7.50
C GLU A 95 25.69 -5.59 -8.25
N LEU A 96 24.47 -5.22 -8.63
CA LEU A 96 24.22 -3.99 -9.38
C LEU A 96 24.57 -2.71 -8.61
N LYS A 97 24.42 -2.69 -7.29
CA LYS A 97 24.83 -1.52 -6.48
C LYS A 97 26.34 -1.40 -6.38
N GLU A 98 27.06 -2.52 -6.42
CA GLU A 98 28.52 -2.56 -6.38
C GLU A 98 29.13 -2.16 -7.74
N THR A 99 28.49 -2.56 -8.85
CA THR A 99 29.02 -2.30 -10.21
C THR A 99 28.52 -1.02 -10.85
N GLU A 100 27.27 -0.62 -10.59
CA GLU A 100 26.57 0.42 -11.36
C GLU A 100 26.06 1.54 -10.44
N THR A 101 26.99 2.30 -9.87
CA THR A 101 26.71 3.38 -8.90
C THR A 101 26.03 4.61 -9.50
N GLN A 102 25.97 4.68 -10.84
CA GLN A 102 25.41 5.78 -11.62
C GLN A 102 23.89 5.74 -11.77
N PHE A 103 23.26 4.59 -11.57
CA PHE A 103 21.81 4.43 -11.72
C PHE A 103 21.07 4.56 -10.40
N THR A 104 19.84 5.06 -10.48
CA THR A 104 18.96 5.13 -9.31
C THR A 104 18.53 3.73 -8.88
N PRO A 105 18.18 3.53 -7.59
CA PRO A 105 17.68 2.24 -7.10
C PRO A 105 16.48 1.69 -7.89
N LYS A 106 15.65 2.57 -8.45
CA LYS A 106 14.49 2.21 -9.27
C LYS A 106 14.89 1.66 -10.64
N GLU A 107 15.93 2.22 -11.25
CA GLU A 107 16.47 1.75 -12.52
C GLU A 107 17.17 0.40 -12.33
N LEU A 108 18.00 0.26 -11.29
CA LEU A 108 18.63 -1.01 -10.93
C LEU A 108 17.60 -2.11 -10.69
N PHE A 109 16.51 -1.80 -9.96
CA PHE A 109 15.40 -2.73 -9.77
C PHE A 109 14.75 -3.12 -11.10
N SER A 110 14.53 -2.16 -11.99
CA SER A 110 13.95 -2.41 -13.31
C SER A 110 14.84 -3.33 -14.16
N PHE A 111 16.16 -3.19 -14.08
CA PHE A 111 17.12 -4.10 -14.72
C PHE A 111 17.05 -5.51 -14.12
N ALA A 112 17.07 -5.63 -12.79
CA ALA A 112 16.96 -6.93 -12.12
C ALA A 112 15.66 -7.66 -12.49
N VAL A 113 14.52 -6.96 -12.55
CA VAL A 113 13.24 -7.57 -12.97
C VAL A 113 13.27 -8.05 -14.43
N LYS A 114 13.88 -7.28 -15.34
CA LYS A 114 14.04 -7.68 -16.74
C LYS A 114 14.87 -8.96 -16.83
N GLU A 115 16.00 -9.03 -16.14
CA GLU A 115 16.83 -10.24 -16.13
C GLU A 115 16.12 -11.44 -15.51
N TRP A 116 15.36 -11.25 -14.43
CA TRP A 116 14.55 -12.31 -13.84
C TRP A 116 13.62 -12.94 -14.89
N HIS A 117 12.96 -12.14 -15.71
CA HIS A 117 12.07 -12.66 -16.75
C HIS A 117 12.78 -13.49 -17.82
N THR A 118 14.06 -13.23 -18.05
CA THR A 118 14.92 -14.02 -18.94
C THR A 118 15.35 -15.33 -18.28
N ILE A 119 15.88 -15.27 -17.06
CA ILE A 119 16.52 -16.42 -16.40
C ILE A 119 15.53 -17.38 -15.74
N LYS A 120 14.34 -16.92 -15.32
CA LYS A 120 13.34 -17.77 -14.63
C LYS A 120 12.89 -18.99 -15.42
N ASN A 121 13.00 -18.95 -16.75
CA ASN A 121 12.59 -20.05 -17.63
C ASN A 121 13.71 -21.10 -17.79
N ASP A 122 14.96 -20.74 -17.46
CA ASP A 122 16.13 -21.60 -17.54
C ASP A 122 16.56 -22.01 -16.11
N LYS A 123 16.02 -23.15 -15.66
CA LYS A 123 16.22 -23.62 -14.27
C LYS A 123 17.68 -23.90 -13.94
N GLU A 124 18.47 -24.36 -14.91
CA GLU A 124 19.88 -24.68 -14.70
C GLU A 124 20.70 -23.39 -14.51
N LYS A 125 20.51 -22.40 -15.40
CA LYS A 125 21.13 -21.08 -15.23
C LYS A 125 20.69 -20.40 -13.94
N LEU A 126 19.41 -20.51 -13.58
CA LEU A 126 18.89 -19.92 -12.36
C LEU A 126 19.51 -20.56 -11.11
N ASN A 127 19.55 -21.88 -11.03
CA ASN A 127 20.14 -22.58 -9.88
C ASN A 127 21.64 -22.28 -9.77
N ASN A 128 22.36 -22.27 -10.89
CA ASN A 128 23.78 -21.90 -10.92
C ASN A 128 24.02 -20.46 -10.49
N TYR A 129 23.05 -19.56 -10.69
CA TYR A 129 23.15 -18.17 -10.23
C TYR A 129 22.86 -18.04 -8.71
N LEU A 130 21.86 -18.76 -8.21
CA LEU A 130 21.42 -18.68 -6.81
C LEU A 130 22.31 -19.45 -5.82
N TYR A 131 22.88 -20.57 -6.26
CA TYR A 131 23.58 -21.53 -5.39
C TYR A 131 25.04 -21.77 -5.80
N LYS A 132 25.69 -20.74 -6.37
CA LYS A 132 27.12 -20.77 -6.76
C LYS A 132 28.03 -21.39 -5.69
#